data_AF-A0A2E6VB59-F1
#
_entry.id   AF-A0A2E6VB59-F1
#
_cell.length_a   1.000
_cell.length_b   1.000
_cell.length_c   1.000
_cell.angle_alpha   90.00
_cell.angle_beta   90.00
_cell.angle_gamma   90.00
#
_symmetry.space_group_name_H-M   'P 1'
#
loop_
_entity.id
_entity.type
_entity.pdbx_description
1 polymer ?
#
loop_
_entity_poly.entity_id
_entity_poly.type
_entity_poly.pdbx_seq_one_letter_code
_entity_poly.pdbx_strand_id
1 'polypeptide(L)'
;MRYFIIITALFFYHNLSLAQTIKGKVFDTKNVVEDMKIINKTQNILTFTNKDGNFSIEAKVNDTLSFQSIFYHPLEVVVKQSHFENRTVFEVDEIVSELNEVKIINEKKNKFDSISYYSTIKTEQKNLSKKPLVKSGDNLMPTLDLKLLYKGISKLFRKRKNKNLENKIPVDYQELESFFATNDFFNKELFTLDLKIPENKISLFIDYCTEKGIRKELLKDENKMQLLEKLVVNSQLFLILLEEYGEKATTKD
;
A
#
# COMPACT_ATOMS: atom_id res chain seq x y z
N MET A 1 8.11 -36.14 -43.52
CA MET A 1 8.30 -34.67 -43.57
C MET A 1 6.98 -33.90 -43.70
N ARG A 2 6.17 -34.12 -44.75
CA ARG A 2 4.95 -33.33 -44.99
C ARG A 2 3.86 -33.47 -43.90
N TYR A 3 3.62 -34.67 -43.39
CA TYR A 3 2.69 -34.90 -42.27
C TYR A 3 3.19 -34.34 -40.93
N PHE A 4 4.50 -34.32 -40.72
CA PHE A 4 5.12 -33.77 -39.50
C PHE A 4 4.92 -32.25 -39.43
N ILE A 5 5.04 -31.55 -40.56
CA ILE A 5 4.79 -30.10 -40.66
C ILE A 5 3.31 -29.75 -40.41
N ILE A 6 2.38 -30.60 -40.85
CA ILE A 6 0.94 -30.38 -40.64
C ILE A 6 0.59 -30.57 -39.16
N ILE A 7 1.17 -31.57 -38.50
CA ILE A 7 0.96 -31.84 -37.06
C ILE A 7 1.55 -30.71 -36.20
N THR A 8 2.76 -30.23 -36.50
CA THR A 8 3.34 -29.09 -35.76
C THR A 8 2.57 -27.79 -35.99
N ALA A 9 2.04 -27.56 -37.19
CA ALA A 9 1.17 -26.43 -37.46
C ALA A 9 -0.13 -26.48 -36.63
N LEU A 10 -0.80 -27.65 -36.54
CA LEU A 10 -2.01 -27.84 -35.75
C LEU A 10 -1.81 -27.60 -34.24
N PHE A 11 -0.65 -27.98 -33.68
CA PHE A 11 -0.29 -27.65 -32.30
C PHE A 11 -0.05 -26.15 -32.09
N PHE A 12 0.48 -25.43 -33.08
CA PHE A 12 0.64 -23.97 -33.02
C PHE A 12 -0.69 -23.23 -33.10
N TYR A 13 -1.65 -23.68 -33.92
CA TYR A 13 -2.98 -23.07 -34.01
C TYR A 13 -3.78 -23.19 -32.71
N HIS A 14 -3.60 -24.26 -31.94
CA HIS A 14 -4.33 -24.45 -30.67
C HIS A 14 -3.99 -23.41 -29.60
N ASN A 15 -2.82 -22.77 -29.69
CA ASN A 15 -2.33 -21.82 -28.69
C ASN A 15 -2.70 -20.36 -28.98
N LEU A 16 -3.35 -20.07 -30.12
CA LEU A 16 -3.74 -18.71 -30.48
C LEU A 16 -5.14 -18.37 -29.96
N SER A 17 -5.35 -18.48 -28.64
CA SER A 17 -6.55 -17.93 -28.00
C SER A 17 -6.35 -16.42 -27.80
N LEU A 18 -7.14 -15.62 -28.51
CA LEU A 18 -7.20 -14.16 -28.34
C LEU A 18 -7.92 -13.82 -27.03
N ALA A 19 -7.40 -12.83 -26.31
CA ALA A 19 -8.08 -12.32 -25.12
C ALA A 19 -9.39 -11.64 -25.53
N GLN A 20 -10.44 -11.88 -24.75
CA GLN A 20 -11.76 -11.28 -24.93
C GLN A 20 -12.10 -10.42 -23.71
N THR A 21 -12.98 -9.44 -23.88
CA THR A 21 -13.36 -8.54 -22.79
C THR A 21 -14.51 -9.13 -21.96
N ILE A 22 -14.26 -9.38 -20.68
CA ILE A 22 -15.30 -9.68 -19.70
C ILE A 22 -15.89 -8.37 -19.20
N LYS A 23 -17.22 -8.27 -19.22
CA LYS A 23 -17.97 -7.18 -18.61
C LYS A 23 -18.76 -7.75 -17.45
N GLY A 24 -18.49 -7.27 -16.24
CA GLY A 24 -19.12 -7.78 -15.04
C GLY A 24 -19.57 -6.68 -14.09
N LYS A 25 -20.27 -7.11 -13.04
CA LYS A 25 -20.74 -6.24 -11.97
C LYS A 25 -20.43 -6.87 -10.62
N VAL A 26 -19.98 -6.08 -9.66
CA VAL A 26 -19.62 -6.55 -8.31
C VAL A 26 -20.60 -5.99 -7.30
N PHE A 27 -21.07 -6.85 -6.41
CA PHE A 27 -21.95 -6.50 -5.29
C PHE A 27 -21.47 -7.15 -4.01
N ASP A 28 -21.86 -6.54 -2.89
CA ASP A 28 -21.89 -7.18 -1.59
C ASP A 28 -23.34 -7.60 -1.26
N THR A 29 -23.59 -8.10 -0.05
CA THR A 29 -24.92 -8.54 0.39
C THR A 29 -26.02 -7.46 0.30
N LYS A 30 -25.65 -6.17 0.25
CA LYS A 30 -26.58 -5.03 0.36
C LYS A 30 -26.41 -3.98 -0.76
N ASN A 31 -25.21 -3.78 -1.31
CA ASN A 31 -24.87 -2.66 -2.19
C ASN A 31 -23.99 -3.07 -3.38
N VAL A 32 -23.90 -2.17 -4.36
CA VAL A 32 -22.88 -2.22 -5.41
C VAL A 32 -21.52 -1.82 -4.84
N VAL A 33 -20.46 -2.46 -5.31
CA VAL A 33 -19.10 -2.20 -4.80
C VAL A 33 -18.31 -1.34 -5.78
N GLU A 34 -18.06 -0.08 -5.41
CA GLU A 34 -17.20 0.87 -6.13
C GLU A 34 -15.71 0.68 -5.77
N ASP A 35 -14.81 1.08 -6.68
CA ASP A 35 -13.35 1.13 -6.48
C ASP A 35 -12.69 -0.21 -6.09
N MET A 36 -13.33 -1.34 -6.39
CA MET A 36 -12.78 -2.68 -6.19
C MET A 36 -11.67 -2.94 -7.21
N LYS A 37 -10.49 -3.33 -6.76
CA LYS A 37 -9.37 -3.70 -7.62
C LYS A 37 -9.60 -5.09 -8.20
N ILE A 38 -9.53 -5.20 -9.53
CA ILE A 38 -9.69 -6.47 -10.24
C ILE A 38 -8.43 -6.73 -11.06
N ILE A 39 -7.80 -7.88 -10.85
CA ILE A 39 -6.54 -8.26 -11.50
C ILE A 39 -6.73 -9.57 -12.25
N ASN A 40 -6.40 -9.61 -13.54
CA ASN A 40 -6.14 -10.87 -14.21
C ASN A 40 -4.70 -11.28 -13.90
N LYS A 41 -4.52 -12.28 -13.04
CA LYS A 41 -3.20 -12.73 -12.58
C LYS A 41 -2.35 -13.33 -13.71
N THR A 42 -2.99 -13.98 -14.69
CA THR A 42 -2.28 -14.64 -15.79
C THR A 42 -1.71 -13.62 -16.79
N GLN A 43 -2.49 -12.58 -17.10
CA GLN A 43 -2.10 -11.56 -18.07
C GLN A 43 -1.49 -10.30 -17.42
N ASN A 44 -1.48 -10.23 -16.09
CA ASN A 44 -0.99 -9.11 -15.29
C ASN A 44 -1.59 -7.75 -15.67
N ILE A 45 -2.88 -7.74 -15.96
CA ILE A 45 -3.67 -6.54 -16.27
C ILE A 45 -4.66 -6.27 -15.15
N LEU A 46 -4.98 -5.00 -14.93
CA LEU A 46 -5.82 -4.56 -13.83
C LEU A 46 -6.90 -3.58 -14.29
N THR A 47 -8.01 -3.58 -13.57
CA THR A 47 -9.10 -2.61 -13.73
C THR A 47 -9.73 -2.32 -12.36
N PHE A 48 -10.65 -1.37 -12.31
CA PHE A 48 -11.42 -1.03 -11.12
C PHE A 48 -12.92 -1.04 -11.44
N THR A 49 -13.75 -1.35 -10.44
CA THR A 49 -15.19 -1.13 -10.57
C THR A 49 -15.51 0.36 -10.51
N ASN A 50 -16.52 0.78 -11.27
CA ASN A 50 -17.02 2.14 -11.23
C ASN A 50 -18.06 2.35 -10.11
N LYS A 51 -18.63 3.55 -10.01
CA LYS A 51 -19.71 3.93 -9.06
C LYS A 51 -20.91 2.99 -9.04
N ASP A 52 -21.20 2.38 -10.18
CA ASP A 52 -22.32 1.44 -10.31
C ASP A 52 -21.89 0.00 -10.02
N GLY A 53 -20.63 -0.26 -9.66
CA GLY A 53 -20.06 -1.60 -9.47
C GLY A 53 -19.69 -2.33 -10.76
N ASN A 54 -19.76 -1.68 -11.92
CA ASN A 54 -19.44 -2.31 -13.21
C ASN A 54 -17.93 -2.27 -13.49
N PHE A 55 -17.43 -3.31 -14.16
CA PHE A 55 -16.04 -3.37 -14.63
C PHE A 55 -15.93 -3.99 -16.02
N SER A 56 -14.78 -3.76 -16.65
CA SER A 56 -14.41 -4.35 -17.94
C SER A 56 -12.94 -4.72 -17.90
N ILE A 57 -12.60 -5.98 -18.20
CA ILE A 57 -11.23 -6.49 -18.19
C ILE A 57 -11.03 -7.50 -19.32
N GLU A 58 -9.85 -7.51 -19.94
CA GLU A 58 -9.49 -8.55 -20.90
C GLU A 58 -9.10 -9.84 -20.19
N ALA A 59 -9.52 -10.98 -20.72
CA ALA A 59 -9.22 -12.29 -20.17
C ALA A 59 -9.32 -13.39 -21.23
N LYS A 60 -8.66 -14.51 -20.97
CA LYS A 60 -8.81 -15.77 -21.70
C LYS A 60 -9.49 -16.81 -20.81
N VAL A 61 -10.08 -17.82 -21.43
CA VAL A 61 -10.57 -19.00 -20.69
C VAL A 61 -9.40 -19.61 -19.92
N ASN A 62 -9.65 -20.00 -18.66
CA ASN A 62 -8.68 -20.47 -17.66
C ASN A 62 -7.76 -19.40 -17.06
N ASP A 63 -7.92 -18.12 -17.38
CA ASP A 63 -7.28 -17.06 -16.59
C ASP A 63 -7.88 -16.98 -15.19
N THR A 64 -7.12 -16.43 -14.24
CA THR A 64 -7.61 -16.21 -12.87
C THR A 64 -7.82 -14.72 -12.62
N LEU A 65 -9.05 -14.33 -12.35
CA LEU A 65 -9.41 -12.99 -11.89
C LEU A 65 -9.37 -12.95 -10.36
N SER A 66 -8.75 -11.91 -9.80
CA SER A 66 -8.67 -11.65 -8.37
C SER A 66 -9.31 -10.30 -8.06
N PHE A 67 -10.32 -10.32 -7.20
CA PHE A 67 -11.03 -9.14 -6.69
C PHE A 67 -10.47 -8.83 -5.31
N GLN A 68 -9.98 -7.60 -5.12
CA GLN A 68 -9.24 -7.19 -3.91
C GLN A 68 -9.68 -5.80 -3.46
N SER A 69 -9.92 -5.68 -2.15
CA SER A 69 -10.16 -4.41 -1.48
C SER A 69 -9.74 -4.51 -0.02
N ILE A 70 -9.58 -3.36 0.63
CA ILE A 70 -9.31 -3.25 2.07
C ILE A 70 -10.53 -3.60 2.93
N PHE A 71 -11.74 -3.51 2.37
CA PHE A 71 -12.99 -3.71 3.09
C PHE A 71 -13.65 -5.06 2.82
N TYR A 72 -13.10 -5.88 1.92
CA TYR A 72 -13.72 -7.12 1.46
C TYR A 72 -12.71 -8.27 1.43
N HIS A 73 -13.18 -9.47 1.69
CA HIS A 73 -12.37 -10.68 1.55
C HIS A 73 -11.99 -10.89 0.07
N PRO A 74 -10.73 -11.26 -0.23
CA PRO A 74 -10.31 -11.50 -1.61
C PRO A 74 -11.11 -12.65 -2.25
N LEU A 75 -11.61 -12.42 -3.46
CA LEU A 75 -12.28 -13.43 -4.27
C LEU A 75 -11.41 -13.78 -5.48
N GLU A 76 -11.22 -15.08 -5.74
CA GLU A 76 -10.54 -15.58 -6.93
C GLU A 76 -11.47 -16.41 -7.79
N VAL A 77 -11.57 -16.06 -9.07
CA VAL A 77 -12.45 -16.74 -10.02
C VAL A 77 -11.68 -17.15 -11.27
N VAL A 78 -11.77 -18.43 -11.61
CA VAL A 78 -11.28 -18.96 -12.88
C VAL A 78 -12.25 -18.61 -14.00
N VAL A 79 -11.72 -18.02 -15.06
CA VAL A 79 -12.50 -17.55 -16.21
C VAL A 79 -13.03 -18.73 -17.02
N LYS A 80 -14.35 -18.79 -17.18
CA LYS A 80 -15.08 -19.76 -17.99
C LYS A 80 -15.64 -19.10 -19.25
N GLN A 81 -15.94 -19.90 -20.26
CA GLN A 81 -16.53 -19.41 -21.51
C GLN A 81 -17.84 -18.62 -21.27
N SER A 82 -18.64 -19.05 -20.29
CA SER A 82 -19.90 -18.38 -19.91
C SER A 82 -19.72 -16.94 -19.43
N HIS A 83 -18.52 -16.55 -18.96
CA HIS A 83 -18.26 -15.18 -18.51
C HIS A 83 -18.16 -14.16 -19.66
N PHE A 84 -17.98 -14.63 -20.90
CA PHE A 84 -17.94 -13.78 -22.10
C PHE A 84 -19.30 -13.64 -22.77
N GLU A 85 -20.19 -14.62 -22.59
CA GLU A 85 -21.51 -14.65 -23.23
C GLU A 85 -22.49 -13.67 -22.59
N ASN A 86 -22.42 -13.53 -21.25
CA ASN A 86 -23.34 -12.72 -20.47
C ASN A 86 -22.60 -11.82 -19.48
N ARG A 87 -23.23 -10.69 -19.10
CA ARG A 87 -22.75 -9.88 -17.98
C ARG A 87 -22.79 -10.72 -16.70
N THR A 88 -21.61 -11.04 -16.19
CA THR A 88 -21.47 -11.89 -15.00
C THR A 88 -21.47 -11.03 -13.74
N VAL A 89 -22.17 -11.49 -12.71
CA VAL A 89 -22.22 -10.83 -11.41
C VAL A 89 -21.33 -11.57 -10.43
N PHE A 90 -20.56 -10.83 -9.64
CA PHE A 90 -19.65 -11.36 -8.62
C PHE A 90 -20.06 -10.80 -7.27
N GLU A 91 -20.25 -11.69 -6.30
CA GLU A 91 -20.56 -11.34 -4.91
C GLU A 91 -19.30 -11.42 -4.07
N VAL A 92 -19.04 -10.41 -3.25
CA VAL A 92 -17.90 -10.34 -2.33
C VAL A 92 -18.36 -10.17 -0.89
N ASP A 93 -17.64 -10.79 0.04
CA ASP A 93 -17.95 -10.73 1.48
C ASP A 93 -17.22 -9.55 2.14
N GLU A 94 -17.96 -8.75 2.90
CA GLU A 94 -17.40 -7.62 3.66
C GLU A 94 -16.59 -8.12 4.86
N ILE A 95 -15.43 -7.49 5.10
CA ILE A 95 -14.63 -7.71 6.32
C ILE A 95 -15.31 -6.96 7.46
N VAL A 96 -16.17 -7.65 8.19
CA VAL A 96 -16.78 -7.13 9.42
C VAL A 96 -15.80 -7.27 10.58
N SER A 97 -15.26 -6.15 11.05
CA SER A 97 -14.54 -6.09 12.31
C SER A 97 -15.51 -5.76 13.43
N GLU A 98 -15.88 -6.77 14.22
CA GLU A 98 -16.58 -6.54 15.49
C GLU A 98 -15.57 -6.01 16.51
N LEU A 99 -15.65 -4.72 16.84
CA LEU A 99 -14.81 -4.12 17.88
C LEU A 99 -15.25 -4.67 19.24
N ASN A 100 -14.33 -5.28 19.98
CA ASN A 100 -14.58 -5.68 21.37
C ASN A 100 -14.90 -4.44 22.23
N GLU A 101 -15.98 -4.52 23.02
CA GLU A 101 -16.34 -3.45 23.96
C GLU A 101 -15.21 -3.22 24.96
N VAL A 102 -14.57 -2.05 24.89
CA VAL A 102 -13.52 -1.67 25.84
C VAL A 102 -14.20 -1.11 27.09
N LYS A 103 -14.19 -1.89 28.17
CA LYS A 103 -14.60 -1.41 29.49
C LYS A 103 -13.58 -0.38 29.98
N ILE A 104 -13.95 0.90 29.97
CA ILE A 104 -13.10 1.99 30.47
C ILE A 104 -13.02 1.86 32.00
N ILE A 105 -11.93 1.26 32.50
CA ILE A 105 -11.61 1.27 33.92
C ILE A 105 -10.75 2.50 34.18
N ASN A 106 -11.38 3.52 34.78
CA ASN A 106 -10.79 4.76 35.29
C ASN A 106 -10.52 5.87 34.27
N GLU A 107 -11.54 6.71 34.04
CA GLU A 107 -11.35 8.05 33.51
C GLU A 107 -10.55 8.90 34.50
N LYS A 108 -9.28 9.19 34.22
CA LYS A 108 -8.73 10.49 34.65
C LYS A 108 -9.48 11.54 33.85
N LYS A 109 -10.40 12.26 34.50
CA LYS A 109 -11.10 13.42 33.94
C LYS A 109 -10.10 14.52 33.58
N ASN A 110 -9.43 14.38 32.44
CA ASN A 110 -8.79 15.51 31.78
C ASN A 110 -9.92 16.35 31.20
N LYS A 111 -10.15 17.53 31.78
CA LYS A 111 -11.18 18.47 31.33
C LYS A 111 -10.84 18.89 29.90
N PHE A 112 -11.64 18.43 28.94
CA PHE A 112 -11.49 18.80 27.54
C PHE A 112 -11.66 20.31 27.38
N ASP A 113 -10.57 21.01 27.06
CA ASP A 113 -10.59 22.43 26.77
C ASP A 113 -10.97 22.65 25.30
N SER A 114 -12.28 22.72 25.07
CA SER A 114 -12.84 22.98 23.74
C SER A 114 -12.31 24.28 23.11
N ILE A 115 -11.95 25.29 23.91
CA ILE A 115 -11.55 26.61 23.41
C ILE A 115 -10.16 26.55 22.79
N SER A 116 -9.19 25.92 23.46
CA SER A 116 -7.86 25.71 22.88
C SER A 116 -7.92 24.85 21.63
N TYR A 117 -8.74 23.78 21.64
CA TYR A 117 -8.95 22.92 20.48
C TYR A 117 -9.53 23.65 19.27
N TYR A 118 -10.60 24.44 19.43
CA TYR A 118 -11.16 25.21 18.31
C TYR A 118 -10.19 26.28 17.80
N SER A 119 -9.35 26.85 18.68
CA SER A 119 -8.36 27.85 18.30
C SER A 119 -7.21 27.27 17.47
N THR A 120 -6.75 26.05 17.76
CA THR A 120 -5.71 25.37 16.97
C THR A 120 -6.24 25.02 15.58
N ILE A 121 -7.44 24.42 15.50
CA ILE A 121 -8.08 24.08 14.22
C ILE A 121 -8.28 25.33 13.35
N LYS A 122 -8.77 26.44 13.92
CA LYS A 122 -8.96 27.69 13.18
C LYS A 122 -7.64 28.28 12.68
N THR A 123 -6.57 28.16 13.47
CA THR A 123 -5.24 28.63 13.10
C THR A 123 -4.62 27.77 11.98
N GLU A 124 -4.83 26.45 12.03
CA GLU A 124 -4.39 25.52 11.00
C GLU A 124 -5.15 25.72 9.67
N GLN A 125 -6.48 25.88 9.71
CA GLN A 125 -7.29 26.17 8.52
C GLN A 125 -6.84 27.45 7.79
N LYS A 126 -6.49 28.50 8.55
CA LYS A 126 -5.98 29.76 8.00
C LYS A 126 -4.61 29.61 7.31
N ASN A 127 -3.85 28.59 7.66
CA ASN A 127 -2.56 28.25 7.04
C ASN A 127 -2.70 27.30 5.83
N LEU A 128 -3.82 26.58 5.69
CA LEU A 128 -4.11 25.75 4.52
C LEU A 128 -4.53 26.58 3.30
N SER A 129 -5.23 27.71 3.49
CA SER A 129 -5.76 28.53 2.39
C SER A 129 -4.73 29.33 1.58
N LYS A 130 -3.43 29.22 1.89
CA LYS A 130 -2.35 30.01 1.24
C LYS A 130 -1.43 29.22 0.32
N LYS A 131 -1.69 27.93 0.05
CA LYS A 131 -0.90 27.15 -0.91
C LYS A 131 -1.61 27.09 -2.26
N PRO A 132 -0.93 27.40 -3.39
CA PRO A 132 -1.52 27.21 -4.70
C PRO A 132 -1.84 25.73 -4.90
N LEU A 133 -3.05 25.43 -5.37
CA LEU A 133 -3.37 24.11 -5.91
C LEU A 133 -2.40 23.82 -7.06
N VAL A 134 -1.71 22.69 -6.98
CA VAL A 134 -1.01 22.10 -8.11
C VAL A 134 -2.06 21.87 -9.19
N LYS A 135 -1.92 22.53 -10.33
CA LYS A 135 -2.74 22.24 -11.51
C LYS A 135 -2.39 20.83 -11.97
N SER A 136 -3.31 19.90 -11.78
CA SER A 136 -3.24 18.56 -12.37
C SER A 136 -3.39 18.71 -13.87
N GLY A 137 -2.31 18.45 -14.60
CA GLY A 137 -2.33 18.27 -16.05
C GLY A 137 -2.82 16.85 -16.37
N ASP A 138 -3.50 16.74 -17.51
CA ASP A 138 -4.15 15.55 -18.01
C ASP A 138 -3.26 14.30 -18.06
N ASN A 139 -3.92 13.14 -17.86
CA ASN A 139 -3.51 11.73 -17.97
C ASN A 139 -3.51 10.97 -16.64
N LEU A 140 -4.70 10.47 -16.29
CA LEU A 140 -4.97 9.52 -15.21
C LEU A 140 -4.48 8.12 -15.59
N MET A 141 -3.17 7.89 -15.45
CA MET A 141 -2.68 6.62 -14.93
C MET A 141 -2.00 6.95 -13.60
N PRO A 142 -2.30 6.27 -12.49
CA PRO A 142 -1.54 6.43 -11.26
C PRO A 142 -0.20 5.74 -11.44
N THR A 143 0.69 6.32 -12.24
CA THR A 143 2.10 6.05 -12.11
C THR A 143 2.51 6.68 -10.78
N LEU A 144 3.09 5.88 -9.87
CA LEU A 144 3.75 6.44 -8.70
C LEU A 144 4.82 7.39 -9.22
N ASP A 145 4.57 8.70 -9.18
CA ASP A 145 5.60 9.68 -9.50
C ASP A 145 6.60 9.70 -8.33
N LEU A 146 7.56 8.76 -8.38
CA LEU A 146 8.63 8.57 -7.40
C LEU A 146 9.38 9.88 -7.15
N LYS A 147 9.49 10.74 -8.18
CA LYS A 147 10.10 12.06 -8.08
C LYS A 147 9.24 13.03 -7.29
N LEU A 148 7.91 12.99 -7.44
CA LEU A 148 6.98 13.77 -6.64
C LEU A 148 6.96 13.30 -5.17
N LEU A 149 6.96 11.98 -4.94
CA LEU A 149 7.03 11.38 -3.61
C LEU A 149 8.34 11.78 -2.90
N TYR A 150 9.48 11.58 -3.57
CA TYR A 150 10.80 12.00 -3.09
C TYR A 150 10.88 13.52 -2.82
N LYS A 151 10.29 14.35 -3.70
CA LYS A 151 10.20 15.81 -3.51
C LYS A 151 9.29 16.21 -2.35
N GLY A 152 8.24 15.43 -2.06
CA GLY A 152 7.38 15.61 -0.89
C GLY A 152 8.12 15.26 0.40
N ILE A 153 8.76 14.10 0.44
CA ILE A 153 9.50 13.58 1.59
C ILE A 153 10.75 14.42 1.90
N SER A 154 11.49 14.85 0.89
CA SER A 154 12.67 15.73 1.07
C SER A 154 12.33 17.09 1.70
N LYS A 155 11.10 17.59 1.53
CA LYS A 155 10.64 18.80 2.24
C LYS A 155 10.41 18.55 3.73
N LEU A 156 10.01 17.34 4.12
CA LEU A 156 9.83 16.94 5.51
C LEU A 156 11.18 16.78 6.21
N PHE A 157 12.19 16.23 5.51
CA PHE A 157 13.56 16.14 6.02
C PHE A 157 14.37 17.42 5.91
N ARG A 158 13.83 18.49 5.32
CA ARG A 158 14.57 19.75 5.20
C ARG A 158 14.73 20.36 6.60
N LYS A 159 15.89 20.05 7.20
CA LYS A 159 16.41 20.49 8.49
C LYS A 159 15.90 21.91 8.83
N ARG A 160 14.94 22.02 9.75
CA ARG A 160 14.74 23.28 10.47
C ARG A 160 16.06 23.53 11.20
N LYS A 161 16.82 24.55 10.80
CA LYS A 161 18.07 24.96 11.46
C LYS A 161 17.73 25.43 12.88
N ASN A 162 17.63 24.50 13.81
CA ASN A 162 17.83 24.78 15.23
C ASN A 162 19.28 24.43 15.55
N LYS A 163 20.05 25.49 15.79
CA LYS A 163 21.42 25.45 16.29
C LYS A 163 21.32 25.01 17.75
N ASN A 164 21.55 23.71 18.00
CA ASN A 164 22.12 23.18 19.24
C ASN A 164 22.57 21.74 18.93
N LEU A 165 23.87 21.60 18.70
CA LEU A 165 24.57 20.32 18.77
C LEU A 165 24.77 20.02 20.25
N GLU A 166 23.83 19.32 20.86
CA GLU A 166 24.13 18.53 22.04
C GLU A 166 24.33 17.09 21.59
N ASN A 167 25.35 16.45 22.18
CA ASN A 167 25.71 15.06 21.99
C ASN A 167 24.47 14.16 22.08
N LYS A 168 23.97 13.67 20.94
CA LYS A 168 22.91 12.66 20.90
C LYS A 168 23.50 11.39 20.35
N ILE A 169 23.57 10.38 21.20
CA ILE A 169 24.18 9.09 20.89
C ILE A 169 23.23 8.40 19.88
N PRO A 170 23.70 8.13 18.64
CA PRO A 170 22.92 7.36 17.68
C PRO A 170 22.67 5.95 18.22
N VAL A 171 21.51 5.38 17.91
CA VAL A 171 21.21 3.99 18.27
C VAL A 171 21.97 3.06 17.34
N ASP A 172 22.62 2.05 17.90
CA ASP A 172 23.27 1.00 17.13
C ASP A 172 22.26 -0.07 16.66
N TYR A 173 22.61 -0.84 15.63
CA TYR A 173 21.77 -1.88 15.04
C TYR A 173 21.20 -2.84 16.09
N GLN A 174 22.07 -3.36 16.96
CA GLN A 174 21.68 -4.36 17.97
C GLN A 174 20.65 -3.82 18.97
N GLU A 175 20.75 -2.53 19.33
CA GLU A 175 19.80 -1.89 20.24
C GLU A 175 18.42 -1.69 19.57
N LEU A 176 18.40 -1.29 18.30
CA LEU A 176 17.17 -1.14 17.52
C LEU A 176 16.51 -2.49 17.22
N GLU A 177 17.28 -3.48 16.82
CA GLU A 177 16.80 -4.84 16.55
C GLU A 177 16.21 -5.46 17.82
N SER A 178 16.90 -5.36 18.96
CA SER A 178 16.38 -5.84 20.24
C SER A 178 15.11 -5.11 20.67
N PHE A 179 15.06 -3.78 20.50
CA PHE A 179 13.87 -2.99 20.80
C PHE A 179 12.68 -3.45 19.96
N PHE A 180 12.85 -3.64 18.65
CA PHE A 180 11.78 -4.09 17.77
C PHE A 180 11.37 -5.54 17.98
N ALA A 181 12.29 -6.41 18.39
CA ALA A 181 11.97 -7.80 18.72
C ALA A 181 11.18 -7.95 20.03
N THR A 182 11.30 -7.00 20.95
CA THR A 182 10.71 -7.07 22.30
C THR A 182 9.51 -6.15 22.51
N ASN A 183 9.28 -5.17 21.64
CA ASN A 183 8.20 -4.21 21.79
C ASN A 183 6.88 -4.73 21.18
N ASP A 184 5.80 -4.68 21.95
CA ASP A 184 4.48 -5.15 21.50
C ASP A 184 3.92 -4.35 20.31
N PHE A 185 4.32 -3.08 20.16
CA PHE A 185 3.81 -2.20 19.10
C PHE A 185 4.75 -2.11 17.90
N PHE A 186 6.05 -1.98 18.12
CA PHE A 186 7.05 -1.90 17.04
C PHE A 186 7.56 -3.29 16.65
N ASN A 187 6.61 -4.17 16.34
CA ASN A 187 6.87 -5.56 16.07
C ASN A 187 6.99 -5.86 14.56
N LYS A 188 7.15 -7.14 14.22
CA LYS A 188 7.27 -7.60 12.84
C LYS A 188 6.07 -7.27 11.96
N GLU A 189 4.85 -7.31 12.51
CA GLU A 189 3.61 -7.02 11.77
C GLU A 189 3.56 -5.56 11.33
N LEU A 190 4.01 -4.63 12.18
CA LEU A 190 4.16 -3.21 11.79
C LEU A 190 5.06 -3.09 10.55
N PHE A 191 6.19 -3.80 10.51
CA PHE A 191 7.09 -3.72 9.36
C PHE A 191 6.48 -4.32 8.09
N THR A 192 5.83 -5.47 8.17
CA THR A 192 5.34 -6.20 6.99
C THR A 192 3.99 -5.71 6.48
N LEU A 193 3.02 -5.47 7.37
CA LEU A 193 1.65 -5.11 7.00
C LEU A 193 1.51 -3.60 6.80
N ASP A 194 1.96 -2.81 7.77
CA ASP A 194 1.74 -1.35 7.76
C ASP A 194 2.80 -0.63 6.93
N LEU A 195 4.08 -0.95 7.17
CA LEU A 195 5.20 -0.31 6.48
C LEU A 195 5.56 -0.99 5.16
N LYS A 196 4.93 -2.13 4.85
CA LYS A 196 5.06 -2.88 3.58
C LYS A 196 6.50 -3.29 3.25
N ILE A 197 7.30 -3.53 4.28
CA ILE A 197 8.69 -3.95 4.14
C ILE A 197 8.72 -5.46 3.93
N PRO A 198 9.33 -5.95 2.84
CA PRO A 198 9.48 -7.40 2.63
C PRO A 198 10.20 -8.03 3.81
N GLU A 199 9.73 -9.19 4.25
CA GLU A 199 10.23 -9.86 5.45
C GLU A 199 11.75 -10.11 5.41
N ASN A 200 12.27 -10.50 4.24
CA ASN A 200 13.69 -10.70 3.97
C ASN A 200 14.53 -9.40 3.89
N LYS A 201 13.90 -8.24 4.03
CA LYS A 201 14.54 -6.91 4.01
C LYS A 201 14.39 -6.17 5.34
N ILE A 202 13.76 -6.76 6.36
CA ILE A 202 13.57 -6.11 7.67
C ILE A 202 14.91 -5.76 8.31
N SER A 203 15.88 -6.68 8.36
CA SER A 203 17.22 -6.38 8.89
C SER A 203 17.89 -5.24 8.14
N LEU A 204 17.82 -5.24 6.81
CA LEU A 204 18.37 -4.17 5.98
C LEU A 204 17.67 -2.82 6.21
N PHE A 205 16.38 -2.83 6.54
CA PHE A 205 15.65 -1.63 6.91
C PHE A 205 16.06 -1.10 8.29
N ILE A 206 16.32 -1.98 9.25
CA ILE A 206 16.82 -1.59 10.57
C ILE A 206 18.20 -0.93 10.42
N ASP A 207 19.10 -1.51 9.62
CA ASP A 207 20.38 -0.89 9.22
C ASP A 207 20.19 0.46 8.52
N TYR A 208 19.21 0.57 7.63
CA TYR A 208 18.89 1.86 7.01
C TYR A 208 18.48 2.92 8.05
N CYS A 209 17.70 2.51 9.05
CA CYS A 209 17.24 3.40 10.11
C CYS A 209 18.36 3.84 11.06
N THR A 210 19.34 2.99 11.36
CA THR A 210 20.52 3.36 12.15
C THR A 210 21.33 4.44 11.42
N GLU A 211 21.57 4.27 10.12
CA GLU A 211 22.25 5.24 9.25
C GLU A 211 21.50 6.58 9.14
N LYS A 212 20.16 6.57 9.17
CA LYS A 212 19.36 7.81 9.22
C LYS A 212 19.36 8.51 10.58
N GLY A 213 20.08 7.97 11.56
CA GLY A 213 20.25 8.59 12.88
C GLY A 213 18.95 8.60 13.68
N ILE A 214 18.29 7.44 13.79
CA ILE A 214 17.36 7.23 14.90
C ILE A 214 18.15 7.38 16.20
N ARG A 215 17.62 8.20 17.11
CA ARG A 215 18.31 8.57 18.36
C ARG A 215 17.74 7.76 19.50
N LYS A 216 18.57 7.45 20.50
CA LYS A 216 18.20 6.57 21.61
C LYS A 216 17.03 7.11 22.42
N GLU A 217 16.90 8.42 22.50
CA GLU A 217 15.76 9.06 23.16
C GLU A 217 14.40 8.69 22.53
N LEU A 218 14.36 8.40 21.23
CA LEU A 218 13.12 8.05 20.52
C LEU A 218 12.60 6.65 20.87
N LEU A 219 13.42 5.78 21.46
CA LEU A 219 13.00 4.44 21.88
C LEU A 219 12.17 4.45 23.17
N LYS A 220 12.07 5.60 23.85
CA LYS A 220 11.21 5.74 25.03
C LYS A 220 9.74 5.81 24.61
N ASP A 221 8.86 5.24 25.43
CA ASP A 221 7.41 5.24 25.21
C ASP A 221 6.81 6.64 25.01
N GLU A 222 7.32 7.66 25.72
CA GLU A 222 6.88 9.06 25.55
C GLU A 222 7.09 9.60 24.12
N ASN A 223 8.02 9.00 23.37
CA ASN A 223 8.36 9.38 22.01
C ASN A 223 7.81 8.40 20.96
N LYS A 224 6.92 7.47 21.35
CA LYS A 224 6.34 6.44 20.47
C LYS A 224 5.80 7.00 19.16
N MET A 225 5.01 8.07 19.21
CA MET A 225 4.47 8.69 17.99
C MET A 225 5.56 9.31 17.11
N GLN A 226 6.56 9.97 17.72
CA GLN A 226 7.67 10.56 16.97
C GLN A 226 8.55 9.49 16.31
N LEU A 227 8.74 8.35 16.98
CA LEU A 227 9.45 7.21 16.42
C LEU A 227 8.67 6.61 15.25
N LEU A 228 7.36 6.38 15.41
CA LEU A 228 6.50 5.86 14.35
C LEU A 228 6.50 6.77 13.12
N GLU A 229 6.32 8.08 13.28
CA GLU A 229 6.38 9.05 12.17
C GLU A 229 7.71 8.92 11.41
N LYS A 230 8.82 8.80 12.15
CA LYS A 230 10.15 8.68 11.55
C LYS A 230 10.33 7.35 10.81
N LEU A 231 9.79 6.26 11.35
CA LEU A 231 9.79 4.94 10.71
C LEU A 231 8.94 4.91 9.45
N VAL A 232 7.75 5.51 9.46
CA VAL A 232 6.87 5.62 8.28
C VAL A 232 7.56 6.38 7.15
N VAL A 233 8.18 7.51 7.48
CA VAL A 233 8.88 8.30 6.47
C VAL A 233 10.13 7.56 5.94
N ASN A 234 10.88 6.89 6.83
CA ASN A 234 12.04 6.10 6.42
C ASN A 234 11.65 4.87 5.59
N SER A 235 10.53 4.20 5.89
CA SER A 235 10.09 3.02 5.13
C SER A 235 9.74 3.39 3.69
N GLN A 236 9.05 4.51 3.48
CA GLN A 236 8.75 5.02 2.14
C GLN A 236 10.02 5.27 1.33
N LEU A 237 11.03 5.93 1.92
CA LEU A 237 12.31 6.14 1.25
C LEU A 237 13.05 4.85 0.98
N PHE A 238 13.04 3.92 1.92
CA PHE A 238 13.69 2.62 1.78
C PHE A 238 13.08 1.81 0.64
N LEU A 239 11.75 1.78 0.54
CA LEU A 239 11.04 1.09 -0.54
C LEU A 239 11.34 1.72 -1.91
N ILE A 240 11.40 3.05 -2.01
CA ILE A 240 11.85 3.72 -3.25
C ILE A 240 13.26 3.27 -3.64
N LEU A 241 14.18 3.21 -2.66
CA LEU A 241 15.56 2.76 -2.92
C LEU A 241 15.61 1.29 -3.34
N LEU A 242 14.76 0.43 -2.78
CA LEU A 242 14.64 -0.96 -3.20
C LEU A 242 14.08 -1.09 -4.63
N GLU A 243 13.13 -0.25 -5.03
CA GLU A 243 12.61 -0.23 -6.40
C GLU A 243 13.67 0.26 -7.39
N GLU A 244 14.38 1.35 -7.07
CA GLU A 244 15.38 1.97 -7.97
C GLU A 244 16.67 1.14 -8.10
N TYR A 245 17.11 0.48 -7.03
CA TYR A 245 18.40 -0.22 -6.98
C TYR A 245 18.28 -1.75 -6.79
N GLY A 246 17.13 -2.25 -6.35
CA GLY A 246 16.91 -3.68 -6.12
C GLY A 246 16.65 -4.49 -7.39
N GLU A 247 16.03 -3.91 -8.42
CA GLU A 247 15.81 -4.61 -9.71
C GLU A 247 17.12 -4.86 -10.49
N LYS A 248 18.18 -4.07 -10.24
CA LYS A 248 19.47 -4.25 -10.91
C LYS A 248 20.26 -5.48 -10.46
N ALA A 249 19.86 -6.14 -9.38
CA ALA A 249 20.56 -7.32 -8.85
C ALA A 249 20.00 -8.67 -9.35
N THR A 250 18.82 -8.68 -10.00
CA THR A 250 18.20 -9.91 -10.53
C THR A 250 18.33 -10.06 -12.06
N THR A 251 18.91 -9.07 -12.74
CA THR A 251 19.23 -9.12 -14.16
C THR A 251 20.73 -8.95 -14.38
N LYS A 252 21.51 -9.93 -13.94
CA LYS A 252 22.82 -10.21 -14.52
C LYS A 252 23.06 -11.71 -14.37
N ASP A 253 23.08 -12.36 -15.54
CA ASP A 253 23.46 -13.74 -15.77
C ASP A 253 24.79 -14.13 -15.10
#